data_AF-A0A0G4KGT4-F1
#
_entry.id   AF-A0A0G4KGT4-F1
#
_cell.length_a   1.000
_cell.length_b   1.000
_cell.length_c   1.000
_cell.angle_alpha   90.00
_cell.angle_beta   90.00
_cell.angle_gamma   90.00
#
_symmetry.space_group_name_H-M   'P 1'
#
loop_
_entity.id
_entity.type
_entity.pdbx_description
1 polymer ?
#
loop_
_entity_poly.entity_id
_entity_poly.type
_entity_poly.pdbx_seq_one_letter_code
_entity_poly.pdbx_strand_id
1 'polypeptide(L)'
;MAEEDERDTSSGEEYTDSSDEETASTSSGEHTDPETLRLWYTNLLPRTVDIVGDFAGRELFVIHGEGLLRHCITEAKVDFQDGMQLLHAVYAVEKFLDDLRQRGCNFDILFFNAHANAVLPESVAAENASIATAKFALARTVLIEHLKRHARNGGNVSDRRTNVTVFDDFDSEDFRRYRAENAVHFFLCNEGTSYGENDESVGAGRTVVLRHFIYRLVSEGYHVALINDVQFMSSKAC
;
A
#
# COMPACT_ATOMS: atom_id res chain seq x y z
N MET A 1 32.56 -72.49 0.25
CA MET A 1 32.51 -73.68 -0.63
C MET A 1 31.15 -73.62 -1.30
N ALA A 2 31.07 -72.95 -2.46
CA ALA A 2 31.15 -73.52 -3.81
C ALA A 2 29.79 -74.15 -4.18
N GLU A 3 29.08 -73.95 -5.30
CA GLU A 3 29.23 -73.35 -6.65
C GLU A 3 27.77 -73.06 -7.14
N GLU A 4 27.44 -71.93 -7.78
CA GLU A 4 27.28 -71.67 -9.24
C GLU A 4 26.39 -72.62 -10.06
N ASP A 5 25.30 -72.06 -10.64
CA ASP A 5 24.77 -72.17 -12.04
C ASP A 5 23.25 -71.82 -12.08
N GLU A 6 22.59 -71.28 -13.11
CA GLU A 6 22.91 -70.49 -14.31
C GLU A 6 21.55 -70.01 -14.89
N ARG A 7 21.53 -68.83 -15.52
CA ARG A 7 20.65 -68.33 -16.63
C ARG A 7 19.10 -68.37 -16.52
N ASP A 8 18.45 -67.20 -16.71
CA ASP A 8 17.79 -66.92 -18.00
C ASP A 8 17.50 -65.42 -18.25
N THR A 9 17.44 -65.08 -19.54
CA THR A 9 17.46 -63.75 -20.16
C THR A 9 16.12 -63.00 -20.17
N SER A 10 16.12 -61.66 -20.11
CA SER A 10 15.19 -60.83 -20.89
C SER A 10 15.70 -59.39 -21.04
N SER A 11 15.82 -58.99 -22.30
CA SER A 11 16.09 -57.68 -22.86
C SER A 11 15.06 -56.62 -22.47
N GLY A 12 15.53 -55.39 -22.24
CA GLY A 12 14.72 -54.17 -22.14
C GLY A 12 15.60 -52.96 -22.35
N GLU A 13 15.75 -52.53 -23.60
CA GLU A 13 16.35 -51.26 -23.99
C GLU A 13 15.38 -50.13 -23.62
N GLU A 14 15.83 -49.11 -22.90
CA GLU A 14 15.07 -47.85 -22.80
C GLU A 14 16.01 -46.63 -22.80
N TYR A 15 16.11 -46.06 -24.00
CA TYR A 15 16.08 -44.64 -24.35
C TYR A 15 16.77 -43.62 -23.42
N THR A 16 17.89 -43.09 -23.91
CA THR A 16 18.41 -41.77 -23.54
C THR A 16 17.72 -40.69 -24.36
N ASP A 17 16.98 -39.79 -23.73
CA ASP A 17 16.54 -38.52 -24.35
C ASP A 17 17.28 -37.36 -23.66
N SER A 18 18.22 -36.77 -24.40
CA SER A 18 18.76 -35.46 -24.10
C SER A 18 17.96 -34.45 -24.89
N SER A 19 17.27 -33.55 -24.21
CA SER A 19 16.73 -32.35 -24.82
C SER A 19 17.14 -31.16 -23.95
N ASP A 20 18.13 -30.43 -24.46
CA ASP A 20 18.46 -29.08 -24.07
C ASP A 20 17.23 -28.18 -24.32
N GLU A 21 16.66 -27.61 -23.26
CA GLU A 21 15.79 -26.44 -23.37
C GLU A 21 16.48 -25.24 -22.74
N GLU A 22 17.17 -24.51 -23.60
CA GLU A 22 17.35 -23.07 -23.47
C GLU A 22 15.96 -22.43 -23.44
N THR A 23 15.56 -21.86 -22.31
CA THR A 23 14.46 -20.89 -22.27
C THR A 23 14.93 -19.59 -21.62
N ALA A 24 15.04 -18.59 -22.48
CA ALA A 24 15.28 -17.22 -22.14
C ALA A 24 14.11 -16.62 -21.34
N SER A 25 14.47 -15.78 -20.38
CA SER A 25 13.75 -14.60 -19.89
C SER A 25 12.33 -14.78 -19.33
N THR A 26 12.24 -14.79 -18.01
CA THR A 26 11.18 -14.08 -17.29
C THR A 26 11.83 -13.00 -16.44
N SER A 27 11.49 -11.74 -16.74
CA SER A 27 11.97 -10.56 -16.00
C SER A 27 11.52 -10.67 -14.55
N SER A 28 12.45 -10.99 -13.66
CA SER A 28 12.27 -10.97 -12.22
C SER A 28 11.90 -9.56 -11.78
N GLY A 29 10.70 -9.40 -11.21
CA GLY A 29 10.37 -8.21 -10.44
C GLY A 29 11.47 -7.97 -9.40
N GLU A 30 11.95 -6.74 -9.33
CA GLU A 30 13.06 -6.34 -8.47
C GLU A 30 12.65 -6.45 -7.00
N HIS A 31 12.74 -7.66 -6.44
CA HIS A 31 12.53 -7.91 -5.02
C HIS A 31 13.71 -7.30 -4.27
N THR A 32 13.55 -6.07 -3.80
CA THR A 32 14.52 -5.45 -2.90
C THR A 32 14.48 -6.21 -1.58
N ASP A 33 15.61 -6.79 -1.19
CA ASP A 33 15.78 -7.49 0.08
C ASP A 33 15.33 -6.61 1.27
N PRO A 34 14.57 -7.13 2.26
CA PRO A 34 14.02 -6.34 3.36
C PRO A 34 15.06 -5.55 4.17
N GLU A 35 16.25 -6.09 4.40
CA GLU A 35 17.33 -5.37 5.10
C GLU A 35 17.88 -4.23 4.23
N THR A 36 18.05 -4.47 2.94
CA THR A 36 18.46 -3.43 1.98
C THR A 36 17.44 -2.29 1.93
N LEU A 37 16.15 -2.62 1.87
CA LEU A 37 15.06 -1.64 1.91
C LEU A 37 15.05 -0.86 3.21
N ARG A 38 15.24 -1.54 4.35
CA ARG A 38 15.32 -0.92 5.68
C ARG A 38 16.48 0.06 5.74
N LEU A 39 17.67 -0.35 5.33
CA LEU A 39 18.86 0.50 5.29
C LEU A 39 18.66 1.72 4.39
N TRP A 40 18.12 1.53 3.18
CA TRP A 40 17.77 2.63 2.29
C TRP A 40 16.83 3.62 2.98
N TYR A 41 15.74 3.12 3.57
CA TYR A 41 14.73 3.95 4.22
C TYR A 41 15.29 4.74 5.41
N THR A 42 16.10 4.10 6.28
CA THR A 42 16.72 4.76 7.45
C THR A 42 17.72 5.85 7.09
N ASN A 43 18.26 5.84 5.87
CA ASN A 43 19.19 6.86 5.39
C ASN A 43 18.47 8.05 4.73
N LEU A 44 17.14 8.01 4.59
CA LEU A 44 16.36 9.15 4.08
C LEU A 44 16.35 10.28 5.10
N LEU A 45 16.47 11.52 4.60
CA LEU A 45 16.36 12.74 5.39
C LEU A 45 15.09 13.49 4.98
N PRO A 46 13.92 13.13 5.54
CA PRO A 46 12.66 13.77 5.18
C PRO A 46 12.68 15.25 5.60
N ARG A 47 12.02 16.09 4.80
CA ARG A 47 11.82 17.51 5.10
C ARG A 47 10.34 17.76 5.34
N THR A 48 10.04 18.59 6.34
CA THR A 48 8.70 19.14 6.51
C THR A 48 8.45 20.19 5.44
N VAL A 49 7.32 20.09 4.76
CA VAL A 49 6.90 21.00 3.68
C VAL A 49 5.48 21.47 3.95
N ASP A 50 5.15 22.69 3.56
CA ASP A 50 3.78 23.19 3.62
C ASP A 50 3.02 22.66 2.41
N ILE A 51 2.23 21.59 2.57
CA ILE A 51 1.47 20.99 1.46
C ILE A 51 0.56 22.05 0.80
N VAL A 52 0.03 22.99 1.57
CA VAL A 52 -0.88 24.01 1.05
C VAL A 52 -0.07 25.21 0.53
N GLY A 53 0.88 25.73 1.29
CA GLY A 53 1.69 26.88 0.88
C GLY A 53 2.63 26.60 -0.28
N ASP A 54 3.28 25.44 -0.29
CA ASP A 54 4.27 25.05 -1.30
C ASP A 54 3.63 24.37 -2.52
N PHE A 55 2.42 23.79 -2.38
CA PHE A 55 1.77 23.03 -3.47
C PHE A 55 0.29 23.40 -3.76
N ALA A 56 -0.40 24.25 -2.97
CA ALA A 56 -1.78 24.63 -3.34
C ALA A 56 -1.78 25.60 -4.53
N GLY A 57 -2.69 25.50 -5.51
CA GLY A 57 -3.93 24.74 -5.50
C GLY A 57 -4.42 24.42 -6.91
N ARG A 58 -3.65 23.62 -7.65
CA ARG A 58 -4.11 22.96 -8.88
C ARG A 58 -3.45 21.61 -9.13
N GLU A 59 -2.23 21.43 -8.64
CA GLU A 59 -1.48 20.23 -8.97
C GLU A 59 -2.04 19.03 -8.24
N LEU A 60 -2.17 17.95 -9.01
CA LEU A 60 -2.76 16.73 -8.52
C LEU A 60 -1.74 15.99 -7.67
N PHE A 61 -2.09 15.64 -6.46
CA PHE A 61 -1.36 14.62 -5.71
C PHE A 61 -2.22 13.39 -5.47
N VAL A 62 -1.55 12.28 -5.19
CA VAL A 62 -2.23 11.01 -4.91
C VAL A 62 -2.13 10.70 -3.44
N ILE A 63 -3.23 10.27 -2.83
CA ILE A 63 -3.23 9.66 -1.51
C ILE A 63 -3.20 8.14 -1.69
N HIS A 64 -2.21 7.47 -1.08
CA HIS A 64 -2.19 6.02 -1.00
C HIS A 64 -3.29 5.54 -0.05
N GLY A 65 -4.28 4.84 -0.62
CA GLY A 65 -5.54 4.50 0.04
C GLY A 65 -5.38 3.57 1.24
N GLU A 66 -4.55 2.52 1.14
CA GLU A 66 -4.30 1.65 2.30
C GLU A 66 -3.59 2.40 3.43
N GLY A 67 -2.65 3.28 3.08
CA GLY A 67 -1.96 4.16 4.03
C GLY A 67 -2.91 5.15 4.71
N LEU A 68 -3.86 5.74 3.96
CA LEU A 68 -4.91 6.60 4.49
C LEU A 68 -5.77 5.87 5.52
N LEU A 69 -6.26 4.68 5.17
CA LEU A 69 -7.10 3.90 6.08
C LEU A 69 -6.32 3.53 7.35
N ARG A 70 -5.08 3.06 7.21
CA ARG A 70 -4.22 2.71 8.34
C ARG A 70 -4.03 3.91 9.27
N HIS A 71 -3.70 5.08 8.71
CA HIS A 71 -3.51 6.32 9.47
C HIS A 71 -4.77 6.72 10.23
N CYS A 72 -5.90 6.91 9.53
CA CYS A 72 -7.14 7.36 10.16
C CYS A 72 -7.65 6.39 11.23
N ILE A 73 -7.57 5.08 10.99
CA ILE A 73 -7.99 4.06 11.96
C ILE A 73 -7.12 4.09 13.21
N THR A 74 -5.80 4.26 13.03
CA THR A 74 -4.86 4.26 14.15
C THR A 74 -4.96 5.54 14.97
N GLU A 75 -4.94 6.71 14.32
CA GLU A 75 -5.04 8.01 14.98
C GLU A 75 -6.36 8.19 15.74
N ALA A 76 -7.48 7.78 15.13
CA ALA A 76 -8.78 7.85 15.78
C ALA A 76 -9.01 6.73 16.82
N LYS A 77 -8.05 5.80 16.98
CA LYS A 77 -8.15 4.65 17.90
C LYS A 77 -9.45 3.85 17.70
N VAL A 78 -9.79 3.57 16.44
CA VAL A 78 -11.04 2.89 16.11
C VAL A 78 -11.00 1.46 16.66
N ASP A 79 -12.00 1.09 17.46
CA ASP A 79 -12.09 -0.26 18.02
C ASP A 79 -12.65 -1.26 16.98
N PHE A 80 -11.77 -2.10 16.47
CA PHE A 80 -12.11 -3.26 15.64
C PHE A 80 -12.12 -4.59 16.40
N GLN A 81 -11.68 -4.63 17.66
CA GLN A 81 -11.62 -5.87 18.45
C GLN A 81 -13.01 -6.26 18.95
N ASP A 82 -13.68 -5.35 19.67
CA ASP A 82 -14.94 -5.68 20.34
C ASP A 82 -16.15 -5.11 19.59
N GLY A 83 -16.06 -3.85 19.14
CA GLY A 83 -17.21 -3.13 18.56
C GLY A 83 -17.33 -3.11 17.04
N MET A 84 -16.26 -3.42 16.28
CA MET A 84 -16.19 -3.21 14.83
C MET A 84 -16.76 -1.82 14.45
N GLN A 85 -16.17 -0.76 15.02
CA GLN A 85 -16.64 0.63 14.94
C GLN A 85 -16.48 1.23 13.53
N LEU A 86 -17.09 0.61 12.52
CA LEU A 86 -16.99 0.97 11.12
C LEU A 86 -17.46 2.40 10.84
N LEU A 87 -18.51 2.87 11.53
CA LEU A 87 -18.97 4.25 11.40
C LEU A 87 -17.92 5.25 11.89
N HIS A 88 -17.19 4.92 12.95
CA HIS A 88 -16.09 5.74 13.45
C HIS A 88 -14.94 5.78 12.45
N ALA A 89 -14.60 4.64 11.82
CA ALA A 89 -13.61 4.61 10.73
C ALA A 89 -14.04 5.47 9.52
N VAL A 90 -15.32 5.40 9.11
CA VAL A 90 -15.86 6.24 8.04
C VAL A 90 -15.71 7.72 8.40
N TYR A 91 -16.16 8.11 9.60
CA TYR A 91 -16.05 9.49 10.05
C TYR A 91 -14.60 9.98 10.11
N ALA A 92 -13.67 9.18 10.62
CA ALA A 92 -12.25 9.54 10.71
C ALA A 92 -11.65 9.82 9.32
N VAL A 93 -11.96 8.97 8.34
CA VAL A 93 -11.50 9.14 6.95
C VAL A 93 -12.17 10.36 6.30
N GLU A 94 -13.48 10.53 6.48
CA GLU A 94 -14.20 11.69 5.95
C GLU A 94 -13.63 12.99 6.49
N LYS A 95 -13.41 13.06 7.80
CA LYS A 95 -12.89 14.25 8.47
C LYS A 95 -11.51 14.62 7.96
N PHE A 96 -10.60 13.66 7.83
CA PHE A 96 -9.26 13.89 7.26
C PHE A 96 -9.33 14.43 5.83
N LEU A 97 -10.15 13.81 4.97
CA LEU A 97 -10.28 14.23 3.59
C LEU A 97 -10.99 15.59 3.46
N ASP A 98 -11.96 15.88 4.31
CA ASP A 98 -12.64 17.18 4.37
C ASP A 98 -11.66 18.29 4.78
N ASP A 99 -10.76 18.03 5.74
CA ASP A 99 -9.73 18.98 6.14
C ASP A 99 -8.77 19.33 4.98
N LEU A 100 -8.45 18.37 4.10
CA LEU A 100 -7.72 18.63 2.85
C LEU A 100 -8.53 19.45 1.84
N ARG A 101 -9.81 19.10 1.63
CA ARG A 101 -10.69 19.81 0.69
C ARG A 101 -10.92 21.26 1.09
N GLN A 102 -11.17 21.52 2.38
CA GLN A 102 -11.35 22.86 2.92
C GLN A 102 -10.13 23.77 2.71
N ARG A 103 -8.95 23.17 2.48
CA ARG A 103 -7.69 23.87 2.19
C ARG A 103 -7.37 23.97 0.69
N GLY A 104 -8.28 23.52 -0.18
CA GLY A 104 -8.12 23.61 -1.63
C GLY A 104 -7.20 22.56 -2.24
N CYS A 105 -6.90 21.49 -1.51
CA CYS A 105 -6.07 20.39 -2.01
C CYS A 105 -6.77 19.64 -3.16
N ASN A 106 -6.05 19.42 -4.27
CA ASN A 106 -6.51 18.60 -5.39
C ASN A 106 -5.86 17.22 -5.33
N PHE A 107 -6.67 16.19 -5.02
CA PHE A 107 -6.15 14.85 -4.87
C PHE A 107 -7.06 13.76 -5.45
N ASP A 108 -6.42 12.64 -5.81
CA ASP A 108 -7.07 11.35 -6.05
C ASP A 108 -6.67 10.35 -4.95
N ILE A 109 -7.51 9.34 -4.74
CA ILE A 109 -7.27 8.28 -3.75
C ILE A 109 -7.12 6.96 -4.50
N LEU A 110 -5.94 6.35 -4.39
CA LEU A 110 -5.62 5.11 -5.11
C LEU A 110 -5.39 3.97 -4.14
N PHE A 111 -6.16 2.89 -4.31
CA PHE A 111 -6.03 1.64 -3.56
C PHE A 111 -5.37 0.57 -4.41
N PHE A 112 -4.73 -0.41 -3.77
CA PHE A 112 -4.06 -1.52 -4.43
C PHE A 112 -4.47 -2.85 -3.79
N ASN A 113 -4.92 -3.81 -4.59
CA ASN A 113 -5.29 -5.15 -4.10
C ASN A 113 -4.08 -5.86 -3.46
N ALA A 114 -2.89 -5.70 -4.05
CA ALA A 114 -1.63 -6.21 -3.51
C ALA A 114 -1.30 -5.66 -2.10
N HIS A 115 -1.83 -4.49 -1.74
CA HIS A 115 -1.55 -3.85 -0.44
C HIS A 115 -2.69 -4.02 0.57
N ALA A 116 -3.75 -4.78 0.25
CA ALA A 116 -4.97 -4.83 1.07
C ALA A 116 -4.72 -5.19 2.55
N ASN A 117 -3.69 -6.01 2.83
CA ASN A 117 -3.32 -6.43 4.19
C ASN A 117 -2.53 -5.37 4.98
N ALA A 118 -2.06 -4.29 4.33
CA ALA A 118 -1.31 -3.23 4.97
C ALA A 118 -2.19 -2.28 5.82
N VAL A 119 -3.52 -2.35 5.68
CA VAL A 119 -4.46 -1.53 6.46
C VAL A 119 -4.46 -1.91 7.94
N LEU A 120 -4.16 -3.17 8.26
CA LEU A 120 -4.21 -3.69 9.63
C LEU A 120 -3.08 -3.10 10.50
N PRO A 121 -3.41 -2.46 11.64
CA PRO A 121 -2.43 -2.12 12.67
C PRO A 121 -1.74 -3.38 13.23
N GLU A 122 -0.49 -3.25 13.63
CA GLU A 122 0.36 -4.37 14.05
C GLU A 122 -0.06 -4.95 15.41
N SER A 123 -0.60 -4.10 16.29
CA SER A 123 -1.13 -4.44 17.62
C SER A 123 -2.27 -5.48 17.66
N VAL A 124 -2.76 -5.91 16.49
CA VAL A 124 -3.86 -6.88 16.33
C VAL A 124 -3.36 -8.34 16.22
N ALA A 125 -2.06 -8.58 16.39
CA ALA A 125 -1.44 -9.89 16.20
C ALA A 125 -1.24 -10.66 17.53
N ALA A 126 -2.11 -11.64 17.83
CA ALA A 126 -1.71 -12.86 18.57
C ALA A 126 -2.82 -13.92 18.59
N GLU A 127 -4.06 -13.57 18.97
CA GLU A 127 -5.09 -14.59 19.26
C GLU A 127 -6.30 -14.59 18.31
N ASN A 128 -6.57 -13.49 17.59
CA ASN A 128 -7.74 -13.36 16.71
C ASN A 128 -7.40 -12.87 15.29
N ALA A 129 -6.18 -13.17 14.80
CA ALA A 129 -5.65 -12.64 13.55
C ALA A 129 -6.56 -12.89 12.32
N SER A 130 -7.22 -14.05 12.23
CA SER A 130 -8.13 -14.37 11.12
C SER A 130 -9.42 -13.53 11.14
N ILE A 131 -10.05 -13.39 12.32
CA ILE A 131 -11.27 -12.58 12.50
C ILE A 131 -10.95 -11.10 12.28
N ALA A 132 -9.83 -10.62 12.82
CA ALA A 132 -9.37 -9.27 12.58
C ALA A 132 -9.14 -9.00 11.09
N THR A 133 -8.43 -9.90 10.39
CA THR A 133 -8.21 -9.79 8.95
C THR A 133 -9.53 -9.70 8.18
N ALA A 134 -10.52 -10.52 8.53
CA ALA A 134 -11.85 -10.45 7.92
C ALA A 134 -12.57 -9.13 8.20
N LYS A 135 -12.51 -8.62 9.45
CA LYS A 135 -13.09 -7.32 9.82
C LYS A 135 -12.45 -6.17 9.04
N PHE A 136 -11.13 -6.16 8.90
CA PHE A 136 -10.42 -5.14 8.14
C PHE A 136 -10.67 -5.24 6.63
N ALA A 137 -10.75 -6.45 6.07
CA ALA A 137 -11.13 -6.65 4.68
C ALA A 137 -12.55 -6.12 4.39
N LEU A 138 -13.50 -6.37 5.31
CA LEU A 138 -14.83 -5.80 5.24
C LEU A 138 -14.80 -4.27 5.33
N ALA A 139 -14.08 -3.72 6.32
CA ALA A 139 -13.95 -2.28 6.50
C ALA A 139 -13.35 -1.59 5.26
N ARG A 140 -12.27 -2.14 4.70
CA ARG A 140 -11.65 -1.66 3.45
C ARG A 140 -12.68 -1.62 2.32
N THR A 141 -13.43 -2.70 2.13
CA THR A 141 -14.44 -2.78 1.06
C THR A 141 -15.53 -1.72 1.24
N VAL A 142 -16.08 -1.60 2.45
CA VAL A 142 -17.13 -0.60 2.74
C VAL A 142 -16.60 0.82 2.55
N LEU A 143 -15.40 1.12 3.04
CA LEU A 143 -14.79 2.44 2.92
C LEU A 143 -14.50 2.81 1.46
N ILE A 144 -13.96 1.90 0.65
CA ILE A 144 -13.74 2.15 -0.78
C ILE A 144 -15.06 2.46 -1.49
N GLU A 145 -16.10 1.66 -1.26
CA GLU A 145 -17.40 1.86 -1.91
C GLU A 145 -18.10 3.12 -1.42
N HIS A 146 -17.96 3.44 -0.13
CA HIS A 146 -18.43 4.70 0.44
C HIS A 146 -17.74 5.90 -0.22
N LEU A 147 -16.41 5.90 -0.30
CA LEU A 147 -15.63 6.96 -0.90
C LEU A 147 -15.93 7.14 -2.39
N LYS A 148 -16.09 6.05 -3.15
CA LYS A 148 -16.52 6.11 -4.56
C LYS A 148 -17.90 6.76 -4.71
N ARG A 149 -18.88 6.40 -3.85
CA ARG A 149 -20.22 7.00 -3.88
C ARG A 149 -20.18 8.48 -3.48
N HIS A 150 -19.45 8.81 -2.42
CA HIS A 150 -19.29 10.18 -1.96
C HIS A 150 -18.63 11.05 -3.03
N ALA A 151 -17.57 10.56 -3.68
CA ALA A 151 -16.94 11.20 -4.83
C ALA A 151 -17.96 11.46 -5.97
N ARG A 152 -18.84 10.49 -6.27
CA ARG A 152 -19.88 10.61 -7.29
C ARG A 152 -21.05 11.54 -6.94
N ASN A 153 -21.20 11.94 -5.68
CA ASN A 153 -22.33 12.74 -5.21
C ASN A 153 -21.91 14.14 -4.73
N GLY A 154 -20.67 14.33 -4.26
CA GLY A 154 -20.21 15.51 -3.53
C GLY A 154 -19.49 16.59 -4.33
N GLY A 155 -19.96 16.92 -5.55
CA GLY A 155 -19.32 17.96 -6.36
C GLY A 155 -20.25 19.13 -6.69
N ASN A 156 -19.83 20.35 -6.36
CA ASN A 156 -20.26 21.53 -7.12
C ASN A 156 -19.71 21.41 -8.56
N VAL A 157 -20.46 21.89 -9.55
CA VAL A 157 -20.16 21.72 -11.00
C VAL A 157 -18.77 22.28 -11.40
N SER A 158 -18.16 23.12 -10.58
CA SER A 158 -16.91 23.83 -10.87
C SER A 158 -15.62 23.17 -10.37
N ASP A 159 -15.67 22.18 -9.48
CA ASP A 159 -14.44 21.56 -8.91
C ASP A 159 -14.13 20.19 -9.53
N ARG A 160 -12.84 19.92 -9.76
CA ARG A 160 -12.39 18.59 -10.20
C ARG A 160 -12.81 17.57 -9.15
N ARG A 161 -13.64 16.62 -9.56
CA ARG A 161 -14.10 15.54 -8.70
C ARG A 161 -12.91 14.64 -8.31
N THR A 162 -12.70 14.45 -7.00
CA THR A 162 -11.77 13.45 -6.47
C THR A 162 -12.08 12.09 -7.09
N ASN A 163 -11.09 11.44 -7.70
CA ASN A 163 -11.24 10.07 -8.18
C ASN A 163 -10.84 9.08 -7.08
N VAL A 164 -11.56 7.96 -7.01
CA VAL A 164 -11.28 6.86 -6.09
C VAL A 164 -11.20 5.58 -6.91
N THR A 165 -9.97 5.06 -7.10
CA THR A 165 -9.70 3.92 -7.98
C THR A 165 -8.97 2.81 -7.23
N VAL A 166 -9.21 1.57 -7.62
CA VAL A 166 -8.52 0.38 -7.09
C VAL A 166 -7.77 -0.23 -8.26
N PHE A 167 -6.46 -0.41 -8.10
CA PHE A 167 -5.60 -1.15 -9.03
C PHE A 167 -5.22 -2.49 -8.42
N ASP A 168 -4.69 -3.40 -9.24
CA ASP A 168 -4.21 -4.69 -8.74
C ASP A 168 -2.89 -4.52 -7.98
N ASP A 169 -1.91 -3.92 -8.63
CA ASP A 169 -0.59 -3.64 -8.06
C ASP A 169 0.07 -2.43 -8.75
N PHE A 170 1.33 -2.18 -8.41
CA PHE A 170 2.15 -1.09 -8.94
C PHE A 170 2.55 -1.27 -10.42
N ASP A 171 2.63 -2.50 -10.91
CA ASP A 171 3.09 -2.83 -12.26
C ASP A 171 1.93 -2.99 -13.27
N SER A 172 0.70 -2.98 -12.75
CA SER A 172 -0.54 -3.06 -13.53
C SER A 172 -0.62 -2.01 -14.65
N GLU A 173 -1.14 -2.43 -15.80
CA GLU A 173 -1.28 -1.55 -16.97
C GLU A 173 -2.17 -0.34 -16.69
N ASP A 174 -3.24 -0.54 -15.91
CA ASP A 174 -4.16 0.54 -15.57
C ASP A 174 -3.52 1.59 -14.67
N PHE A 175 -2.66 1.20 -13.72
CA PHE A 175 -1.93 2.18 -12.90
C PHE A 175 -0.85 2.90 -13.72
N ARG A 176 -0.13 2.18 -14.60
CA ARG A 176 0.81 2.81 -15.54
C ARG A 176 0.11 3.83 -16.44
N ARG A 177 -1.07 3.49 -16.96
CA ARG A 177 -1.91 4.40 -17.76
C ARG A 177 -2.35 5.62 -16.96
N TYR A 178 -2.86 5.40 -15.73
CA TYR A 178 -3.23 6.48 -14.83
C TYR A 178 -2.08 7.46 -14.62
N ARG A 179 -0.87 6.97 -14.31
CA ARG A 179 0.33 7.81 -14.12
C ARG A 179 0.77 8.55 -15.38
N ALA A 180 0.58 7.97 -16.56
CA ALA A 180 0.92 8.61 -17.83
C ALA A 180 -0.09 9.71 -18.22
N GLU A 181 -1.37 9.54 -17.88
CA GLU A 181 -2.45 10.47 -18.21
C GLU A 181 -2.59 11.61 -17.19
N ASN A 182 -2.14 11.40 -15.97
CA ASN A 182 -2.32 12.34 -14.86
C ASN A 182 -0.97 12.91 -14.42
N ALA A 183 -0.83 14.24 -14.44
CA ALA A 183 0.34 14.94 -13.91
C ALA A 183 0.35 14.90 -12.38
N VAL A 184 0.69 13.74 -11.81
CA VAL A 184 0.80 13.54 -10.36
C VAL A 184 2.09 14.18 -9.86
N HIS A 185 1.97 15.18 -9.01
CA HIS A 185 3.10 15.92 -8.45
C HIS A 185 3.81 15.13 -7.34
N PHE A 186 3.04 14.54 -6.43
CA PHE A 186 3.58 13.73 -5.35
C PHE A 186 2.56 12.69 -4.86
N PHE A 187 3.05 11.75 -4.05
CA PHE A 187 2.24 10.75 -3.37
C PHE A 187 2.29 10.98 -1.85
N LEU A 188 1.12 10.98 -1.20
CA LEU A 188 0.97 10.98 0.24
C LEU A 188 0.83 9.54 0.73
N CYS A 189 1.84 9.01 1.39
CA CYS A 189 1.97 7.60 1.76
C CYS A 189 2.07 7.40 3.28
N ASN A 190 1.70 6.22 3.76
CA ASN A 190 2.03 5.79 5.11
C ASN A 190 3.27 4.90 5.07
N GLU A 191 4.21 5.08 6.00
CA GLU A 191 5.47 4.33 6.04
C GLU A 191 5.41 3.01 6.82
N GLY A 192 4.28 2.71 7.45
CA GLY A 192 4.07 1.47 8.20
C GLY A 192 4.55 1.49 9.65
N THR A 193 5.15 2.57 10.14
CA THR A 193 5.54 2.68 11.56
C THR A 193 4.32 2.51 12.48
N SER A 194 4.48 1.73 13.55
CA SER A 194 3.45 1.58 14.58
C SER A 194 3.56 2.70 15.60
N TYR A 195 2.46 3.41 15.83
CA TYR A 195 2.42 4.52 16.77
C TYR A 195 2.63 3.99 18.20
N GLY A 196 3.83 4.17 18.74
CA GLY A 196 4.16 3.83 20.14
C GLY A 196 4.82 2.47 20.38
N GLU A 197 5.22 1.73 19.34
CA GLU A 197 5.95 0.46 19.49
C GLU A 197 7.45 0.67 19.13
N ASN A 198 8.32 0.51 20.12
CA ASN A 198 9.78 0.59 19.96
C ASN A 198 10.39 -0.69 19.37
N ASP A 199 9.57 -1.65 18.96
CA ASP A 199 10.02 -2.98 18.52
C ASP A 199 9.80 -3.15 17.01
N GLU A 200 10.82 -2.83 16.22
CA GLU A 200 10.84 -3.01 14.76
C GLU A 200 10.60 -4.47 14.31
N SER A 201 10.69 -5.46 15.24
CA SER A 201 10.55 -6.87 14.91
C SER A 201 9.11 -7.35 14.75
N VAL A 202 8.12 -6.68 15.36
CA VAL A 202 6.70 -7.10 15.36
C VAL A 202 5.94 -6.63 14.11
N GLY A 203 6.54 -5.73 13.33
CA GLY A 203 5.92 -5.06 12.17
C GLY A 203 6.47 -5.38 10.79
N ALA A 204 7.47 -6.25 10.70
CA ALA A 204 8.35 -6.35 9.53
C ALA A 204 7.59 -6.50 8.19
N GLY A 205 6.57 -7.37 8.12
CA GLY A 205 5.88 -7.66 6.86
C GLY A 205 5.09 -6.49 6.27
N ARG A 206 4.30 -5.78 7.08
CA ARG A 206 3.42 -4.69 6.59
C ARG A 206 4.20 -3.40 6.36
N THR A 207 5.14 -3.11 7.26
CA THR A 207 6.10 -2.02 7.10
C THR A 207 6.92 -2.19 5.82
N VAL A 208 7.37 -3.41 5.50
CA VAL A 208 8.09 -3.70 4.25
C VAL A 208 7.22 -3.41 3.02
N VAL A 209 5.95 -3.82 2.99
CA VAL A 209 5.06 -3.54 1.85
C VAL A 209 4.91 -2.03 1.60
N LEU A 210 4.67 -1.26 2.67
CA LEU A 210 4.48 0.18 2.57
C LEU A 210 5.77 0.93 2.19
N ARG A 211 6.91 0.58 2.82
CA ARG A 211 8.21 1.16 2.47
C ARG A 211 8.66 0.76 1.06
N HIS A 212 8.35 -0.46 0.61
CA HIS A 212 8.65 -0.90 -0.74
C HIS A 212 7.85 -0.10 -1.76
N PHE A 213 6.57 0.20 -1.49
CA PHE A 213 5.79 1.10 -2.35
C PHE A 213 6.42 2.50 -2.44
N ILE A 214 6.86 3.07 -1.31
CA ILE A 214 7.58 4.35 -1.28
C ILE A 214 8.88 4.26 -2.09
N TYR A 215 9.66 3.19 -1.93
CA TYR A 215 10.88 2.94 -2.71
C TYR A 215 10.59 2.94 -4.21
N ARG A 216 9.59 2.17 -4.66
CA ARG A 216 9.21 2.09 -6.07
C ARG A 216 8.81 3.46 -6.64
N LEU A 217 8.06 4.26 -5.88
CA LEU A 217 7.68 5.62 -6.29
C LEU A 217 8.90 6.54 -6.45
N VAL A 218 9.81 6.54 -5.46
CA VAL A 218 11.02 7.37 -5.49
C VAL A 218 11.96 6.95 -6.61
N SER A 219 12.13 5.64 -6.85
CA SER A 219 12.95 5.09 -7.92
C SER A 219 12.42 5.46 -9.32
N GLU A 220 11.11 5.71 -9.45
CA GLU A 220 10.50 6.24 -10.67
C GLU A 220 10.49 7.78 -10.75
N GLY A 221 11.07 8.47 -9.76
CA GLY A 221 11.22 9.92 -9.75
C GLY A 221 10.07 10.70 -9.13
N TYR A 222 9.12 10.04 -8.45
CA TYR A 222 8.05 10.74 -7.74
C TYR A 222 8.50 11.28 -6.39
N HIS A 223 7.99 12.46 -6.04
CA HIS A 223 8.06 12.96 -4.67
C HIS A 223 7.08 12.21 -3.78
N VAL A 224 7.49 11.94 -2.53
CA VAL A 224 6.65 11.29 -1.53
C VAL A 224 6.60 12.15 -0.28
N ALA A 225 5.39 12.38 0.24
CA ALA A 225 5.12 12.95 1.54
C ALA A 225 4.57 11.85 2.46
N LEU A 226 4.87 11.94 3.76
CA LEU A 226 4.40 10.97 4.74
C LEU A 226 3.13 11.48 5.42
N ILE A 227 2.08 10.65 5.42
CA ILE A 227 0.82 10.94 6.10
C ILE A 227 0.96 10.89 7.62
N ASN A 228 1.96 10.14 8.12
CA ASN A 228 2.16 9.86 9.53
C ASN A 228 2.28 11.13 10.39
N ASP A 229 2.91 12.17 9.84
CA ASP A 229 3.24 13.43 10.53
C ASP A 229 2.48 14.66 9.97
N VAL A 230 1.34 14.44 9.30
CA VAL A 230 0.54 15.54 8.76
C VAL A 230 -0.05 16.37 9.89
N GLN A 231 0.20 17.68 9.86
CA GLN A 231 -0.35 18.64 10.82
C GLN A 231 -1.20 19.70 10.11
N PHE A 232 -2.45 19.84 10.55
CA PHE A 232 -3.35 20.87 10.05
C PHE A 232 -3.19 22.16 10.86
N MET A 233 -2.30 23.05 10.41
CA MET A 233 -2.07 24.35 11.06
C MET A 233 -2.88 25.48 10.42
N SER A 234 -3.21 26.52 11.19
CA SER A 234 -3.81 27.76 10.69
C SER A 234 -2.72 28.73 10.26
N SER A 235 -2.88 29.37 9.10
CA SER A 235 -1.93 30.36 8.57
C SER A 235 -1.90 31.69 9.33
N LYS A 236 -2.67 31.84 10.43
CA LYS A 236 -2.68 33.05 11.27
C LYS A 236 -1.93 32.84 12.58
N ALA A 237 -0.60 32.90 12.50
CA ALA A 237 0.30 33.42 13.53
C ALA A 237 1.74 33.43 13.00
N CYS A 238 2.09 34.43 12.19
CA CYS A 238 3.42 35.02 12.06
C CYS A 238 3.22 36.48 11.63
#